data_AF-A0A959LFF0-F1
#
_entry.id   AF-A0A959LFF0-F1
#
_cell.length_a   1.000
_cell.length_b   1.000
_cell.length_c   1.000
_cell.angle_alpha   90.00
_cell.angle_beta   90.00
_cell.angle_gamma   90.00
#
_symmetry.space_group_name_H-M   'P 1'
#
loop_
_entity.id
_entity.type
_entity.pdbx_description
1 polymer ?
#
loop_
_entity_poly.entity_id
_entity_poly.type
_entity_poly.pdbx_seq_one_letter_code
_entity_poly.pdbx_strand_id
1 'polypeptide(L)'
;GTIFGSAGTNQDINASLEIWRFFSRYTKSGLSTATHPAPQPELTITISPNPARGQIRITQLPDERLPYQWMTSTGQTLQSGILQPIEDLLELNTPGSGYYLLRIGHQSYPILMTE
;
A
#
# COMPACT_ATOMS: atom_id res chain seq x y z
N GLY A 1 -60.27 -26.70 8.89
CA GLY A 1 -58.85 -26.87 8.52
C GLY A 1 -58.09 -25.66 9.01
N THR A 2 -56.99 -25.85 9.72
CA THR A 2 -55.61 -25.66 9.24
C THR A 2 -54.67 -26.07 10.39
N ILE A 3 -53.62 -26.80 10.03
CA ILE A 3 -52.58 -27.37 10.88
C ILE A 3 -51.54 -26.28 11.15
N PHE A 4 -51.15 -26.03 12.40
CA PHE A 4 -49.86 -25.40 12.70
C PHE A 4 -49.24 -26.04 13.94
N GLY A 5 -48.38 -27.04 13.68
CA GLY A 5 -47.43 -27.52 14.66
C GLY A 5 -46.39 -26.43 14.90
N SER A 6 -46.23 -26.03 16.15
CA SER A 6 -45.02 -25.38 16.61
C SER A 6 -44.58 -26.12 17.87
N ALA A 7 -43.85 -27.23 17.65
CA ALA A 7 -42.88 -27.63 18.66
C ALA A 7 -41.89 -26.47 18.72
N GLY A 8 -41.94 -25.68 19.79
CA GLY A 8 -40.95 -24.66 20.07
C GLY A 8 -39.61 -25.35 20.26
N THR A 9 -38.90 -25.62 19.17
CA THR A 9 -37.52 -26.07 19.22
C THR A 9 -36.70 -24.82 19.52
N ASN A 10 -36.52 -24.57 20.80
CA ASN A 10 -35.32 -23.93 21.26
C ASN A 10 -34.13 -24.76 20.72
N GLN A 11 -33.64 -24.42 19.54
CA GLN A 11 -32.34 -24.87 19.08
C GLN A 11 -31.32 -23.90 19.66
N ASP A 12 -31.09 -24.00 20.97
CA ASP A 12 -30.05 -23.26 21.69
C ASP A 12 -28.72 -23.58 21.03
N ILE A 13 -28.31 -22.74 20.08
CA ILE A 13 -26.96 -22.77 19.56
C ILE A 13 -26.10 -22.33 20.74
N ASN A 14 -25.40 -23.30 21.32
CA ASN A 14 -24.41 -23.01 22.34
C ASN A 14 -23.24 -22.29 21.67
N ALA A 15 -23.29 -20.96 21.66
CA ALA A 15 -22.31 -20.11 21.01
C ALA A 15 -20.89 -20.43 21.51
N SER A 16 -20.73 -20.71 22.80
CA SER A 16 -19.46 -21.09 23.40
C SER A 16 -18.92 -22.40 22.81
N LEU A 17 -19.77 -23.41 22.63
CA LEU A 17 -19.39 -24.68 22.00
C LEU A 17 -18.97 -24.47 20.53
N GLU A 18 -19.69 -23.62 19.80
CA GLU A 18 -19.41 -23.36 18.40
C GLU A 18 -18.11 -22.55 18.21
N ILE A 19 -17.83 -21.62 19.13
CA ILE A 19 -16.55 -20.90 19.22
C ILE A 19 -15.40 -21.88 19.52
N TRP A 20 -15.56 -22.80 20.46
CA TRP A 20 -14.54 -23.81 20.75
C TRP A 20 -14.28 -24.75 19.58
N ARG A 21 -15.33 -25.19 18.88
CA ARG A 21 -15.22 -25.98 17.65
C ARG A 21 -14.53 -25.22 16.52
N PHE A 22 -14.73 -23.90 16.45
CA PHE A 22 -14.02 -23.07 15.48
C PHE A 22 -12.53 -23.08 15.75
N PHE A 23 -12.11 -22.82 17.00
CA PHE A 23 -10.69 -22.78 17.36
C PHE A 23 -10.01 -24.16 17.33
N SER A 24 -10.74 -25.24 17.62
CA SER A 24 -10.17 -26.60 17.58
C SER A 24 -9.76 -27.08 16.18
N ARG A 25 -10.27 -26.45 15.12
CA ARG A 25 -9.90 -26.77 13.73
C ARG A 25 -8.50 -26.27 13.35
N TYR A 26 -7.92 -25.37 14.13
CA TYR A 26 -6.65 -24.74 13.81
C TYR A 26 -5.57 -25.19 14.80
N THR A 27 -4.47 -25.75 14.30
CA THR A 27 -3.28 -26.02 15.11
C THR A 27 -2.21 -24.96 14.78
N LYS A 28 -1.50 -24.50 15.82
CA LYS A 28 -0.39 -23.52 15.70
C LYS A 28 0.70 -23.97 14.70
N SER A 29 0.76 -25.26 14.37
CA SER A 29 1.79 -25.85 13.51
C SER A 29 1.55 -25.67 11.99
N GLY A 30 0.39 -25.16 11.55
CA GLY A 30 0.07 -25.02 10.12
C GLY A 30 -0.32 -23.61 9.66
N LEU A 31 -0.42 -22.65 10.57
CA LEU A 31 -0.73 -21.25 10.27
C LEU A 31 0.55 -20.43 10.05
N SER A 32 1.40 -20.86 9.12
CA SER A 32 2.43 -19.99 8.55
C SER A 32 1.85 -19.31 7.33
N THR A 33 0.99 -18.31 7.54
CA THR A 33 0.79 -17.32 6.48
C THR A 33 2.02 -16.44 6.51
N ALA A 34 3.03 -16.78 5.71
CA ALA A 34 4.08 -15.82 5.37
C ALA A 34 3.44 -14.77 4.44
N THR A 35 2.65 -13.86 5.00
CA THR A 35 2.21 -12.63 4.33
C THR A 35 3.29 -11.56 4.35
N HIS A 36 4.42 -11.80 5.02
CA HIS A 36 5.57 -10.92 4.86
C HIS A 36 6.24 -11.25 3.52
N PRO A 37 6.17 -10.36 2.51
CA PRO A 37 7.12 -10.45 1.40
C PRO A 37 8.53 -10.50 2.00
N ALA A 38 9.43 -11.27 1.39
CA ALA A 38 10.83 -11.23 1.76
C ALA A 38 11.27 -9.77 1.83
N PRO A 39 12.03 -9.35 2.86
CA PRO A 39 12.44 -7.96 3.01
C PRO A 39 13.13 -7.53 1.72
N GLN A 40 12.45 -6.69 0.94
CA GLN A 40 13.06 -6.08 -0.24
C GLN A 40 14.08 -5.06 0.26
N PRO A 41 15.25 -4.95 -0.38
CA PRO A 41 16.20 -3.92 -0.02
C PRO A 41 15.52 -2.56 -0.15
N GLU A 42 15.51 -1.78 0.94
CA GLU A 42 14.98 -0.42 0.91
C GLU A 42 15.89 0.46 0.08
N LEU A 43 15.34 1.23 -0.87
CA LEU A 43 16.12 2.22 -1.60
C LEU A 43 16.46 3.34 -0.62
N THR A 44 17.74 3.62 -0.46
CA THR A 44 18.23 4.74 0.36
C THR A 44 18.44 5.93 -0.56
N ILE A 45 17.35 6.55 -1.01
CA ILE A 45 17.39 7.75 -1.86
C ILE A 45 16.99 9.00 -1.07
N THR A 46 17.51 10.15 -1.47
CA THR A 46 17.13 11.45 -0.92
C THR A 46 16.42 12.27 -1.98
N ILE A 47 15.26 12.85 -1.63
CA ILE A 47 14.46 13.69 -2.53
C ILE A 47 14.37 15.09 -1.95
N SER A 48 14.76 16.10 -2.74
CA SER A 48 14.79 17.50 -2.31
C SER A 48 14.50 18.45 -3.47
N PRO A 49 13.91 19.64 -3.26
CA PRO A 49 13.35 20.11 -2.00
C PRO A 49 11.99 19.46 -1.71
N ASN A 50 11.60 19.42 -0.44
CA ASN A 50 10.25 19.11 0.00
C ASN A 50 9.90 20.11 1.12
N PRO A 51 9.07 21.14 0.87
CA PRO A 51 8.18 21.30 -0.29
C PRO A 51 8.88 21.59 -1.63
N ALA A 52 8.30 21.10 -2.72
CA ALA A 52 8.79 21.24 -4.09
C ALA A 52 8.03 22.28 -4.92
N ARG A 53 8.70 22.85 -5.92
CA ARG A 53 8.16 23.83 -6.89
C ARG A 53 8.51 23.41 -8.31
N GLY A 54 7.64 22.61 -8.92
CA GLY A 54 7.78 22.11 -10.31
C GLY A 54 8.91 21.10 -10.55
N GLN A 55 9.93 21.04 -9.69
CA GLN A 55 11.10 20.18 -9.87
C GLN A 55 11.58 19.61 -8.54
N ILE A 56 12.13 18.40 -8.59
CA ILE A 56 12.83 17.76 -7.49
C ILE A 56 14.15 17.18 -7.96
N ARG A 57 15.10 17.11 -7.04
CA ARG A 57 16.35 16.41 -7.17
C ARG A 57 16.28 15.10 -6.40
N ILE A 58 16.67 14.02 -7.06
CA ILE A 58 16.81 12.68 -6.48
C ILE A 58 18.30 12.39 -6.42
N THR A 59 18.81 12.07 -5.24
CA THR A 59 20.22 11.69 -5.04
C THR A 59 20.32 10.29 -4.44
N GLN A 60 21.50 9.68 -4.58
CA GLN A 60 21.78 8.30 -4.13
C GLN A 60 20.94 7.25 -4.86
N LEU A 61 20.56 7.53 -6.11
CA LEU A 61 19.93 6.54 -6.97
C LEU A 61 20.90 5.36 -7.17
N PRO A 62 20.46 4.11 -7.04
CA PRO A 62 21.26 2.95 -7.43
C PRO A 62 21.72 3.02 -8.89
N ASP A 63 22.81 2.33 -9.23
CA ASP A 63 23.33 2.17 -10.61
C ASP A 63 22.43 1.24 -11.47
N GLU A 64 21.11 1.41 -11.38
CA GLU A 64 20.11 0.71 -12.17
C GLU A 64 19.01 1.67 -12.64
N ARG A 65 18.35 1.29 -13.73
CA ARG A 65 17.22 2.04 -14.30
C ARG A 65 15.96 1.73 -13.52
N LEU A 66 15.46 2.69 -12.75
CA LEU A 66 14.30 2.49 -11.88
C LEU A 66 13.03 3.13 -12.46
N PRO A 67 11.92 2.39 -12.59
CA PRO A 67 10.66 2.99 -12.98
C PRO A 67 10.13 3.89 -11.87
N TYR A 68 9.62 5.06 -12.26
CA TYR A 68 8.93 5.98 -11.36
C TYR A 68 7.50 6.28 -11.82
N GLN A 69 6.66 6.63 -10.85
CA GLN A 69 5.31 7.14 -11.06
C GLN A 69 5.09 8.36 -10.17
N TRP A 70 4.66 9.45 -10.77
CA TRP A 70 4.16 10.64 -10.11
C TRP A 70 2.64 10.60 -10.09
N MET A 71 2.04 10.71 -8.92
CA MET A 71 0.60 10.48 -8.76
C MET A 71 -0.03 11.41 -7.72
N THR A 72 -1.33 11.65 -7.90
CA THR A 72 -2.15 12.37 -6.93
C THR A 72 -2.31 11.57 -5.64
N SER A 73 -2.74 12.24 -4.57
CA SER A 73 -3.13 11.58 -3.31
C SER A 73 -4.26 10.55 -3.45
N THR A 74 -5.06 10.63 -4.52
CA THR A 74 -6.13 9.68 -4.84
C THR A 74 -5.67 8.49 -5.68
N GLY A 75 -4.40 8.46 -6.09
CA GLY A 75 -3.83 7.35 -6.86
C GLY A 75 -3.81 7.54 -8.38
N GLN A 76 -4.25 8.69 -8.89
CA GLN A 76 -4.20 8.97 -10.32
C GLN A 76 -2.77 9.28 -10.76
N THR A 77 -2.22 8.51 -11.69
CA THR A 77 -0.89 8.77 -12.27
C THR A 77 -0.95 10.02 -13.17
N LEU A 78 -0.10 11.00 -12.86
CA LEU A 78 0.09 12.22 -13.63
C LEU A 78 1.22 12.08 -14.64
N GLN A 79 2.31 11.41 -14.23
CA GLN A 79 3.51 11.22 -15.05
C GLN A 79 4.20 9.91 -14.64
N SER A 80 4.89 9.26 -15.58
CA SER A 80 5.69 8.08 -15.31
C SER A 80 6.88 8.03 -16.25
N GLY A 81 7.95 7.36 -15.83
CA GLY A 81 9.13 7.20 -16.66
C GLY A 81 10.16 6.28 -16.01
N ILE A 82 11.39 6.37 -16.49
CA ILE A 82 12.53 5.61 -15.97
C ILE A 82 13.57 6.63 -15.48
N LEU A 83 13.98 6.51 -14.22
CA LEU A 83 15.08 7.27 -13.65
C LEU A 83 16.40 6.67 -14.13
N GLN A 84 17.30 7.54 -14.56
CA GLN A 84 18.67 7.18 -14.94
C GLN A 84 19.63 7.61 -13.83
N PRO A 85 20.67 6.83 -13.50
CA PRO A 85 21.61 7.18 -12.43
C PRO A 85 22.36 8.51 -12.61
N ILE A 86 22.38 9.05 -13.83
CA ILE A 86 23.06 10.30 -14.20
C ILE A 86 22.10 11.50 -14.09
N GLU A 87 20.80 11.26 -14.14
CA GLU A 87 19.78 12.31 -14.17
C GLU A 87 19.19 12.50 -12.77
N ASP A 88 19.79 13.42 -12.03
CA ASP A 88 19.33 13.74 -10.66
C ASP A 88 18.12 14.68 -10.64
N LEU A 89 17.79 15.37 -11.74
CA LEU A 89 16.72 16.38 -11.77
C LEU A 89 15.48 15.84 -12.49
N LEU A 90 14.35 15.87 -11.79
CA LEU A 90 13.06 15.45 -12.32
C LEU A 90 12.08 16.63 -12.31
N GLU A 91 11.57 16.98 -13.49
CA GLU A 91 10.46 17.93 -13.64
C GLU A 91 9.12 17.22 -13.39
N LEU A 92 8.28 17.84 -12.57
CA LEU A 92 7.00 17.31 -12.09
C LEU A 92 5.85 18.18 -12.59
N ASN A 93 5.10 17.64 -13.56
CA ASN A 93 3.86 18.27 -14.01
C ASN A 93 2.78 18.11 -12.95
N THR A 94 2.39 19.23 -12.33
CA THR A 94 1.49 19.22 -11.17
C THR A 94 0.43 20.33 -11.31
N PRO A 95 -0.87 20.02 -11.23
CA PRO A 95 -1.93 20.98 -11.55
C PRO A 95 -2.19 22.03 -10.46
N GLY A 96 -1.63 21.86 -9.26
CA GLY A 96 -1.77 22.80 -8.15
C GLY A 96 -1.03 22.37 -6.89
N SER A 97 -1.07 23.22 -5.86
CA SER A 97 -0.46 22.94 -4.55
C SER A 97 -1.15 21.81 -3.80
N GLY A 98 -0.39 21.01 -3.05
CA GLY A 98 -0.93 19.91 -2.25
C GLY A 98 0.03 18.73 -2.11
N TYR A 99 -0.45 17.64 -1.52
CA TYR A 99 0.32 16.41 -1.39
C TYR A 99 0.17 15.51 -2.62
N TYR A 100 1.31 15.01 -3.06
CA TYR A 100 1.45 14.06 -4.14
C TYR A 100 2.39 12.94 -3.71
N LEU A 101 2.37 11.84 -4.45
CA LEU A 101 3.21 10.69 -4.19
C LEU A 101 4.15 10.48 -5.36
N LEU A 102 5.44 10.38 -5.07
CA LEU A 102 6.43 9.86 -6.00
C LEU A 102 6.72 8.41 -5.62
N ARG A 103 6.38 7.49 -6.50
CA ARG A 103 6.72 6.07 -6.35
C ARG A 103 7.92 5.74 -7.20
N ILE A 104 8.93 5.11 -6.60
CA ILE A 104 10.14 4.62 -7.28
C ILE A 104 10.27 3.14 -6.92
N GLY A 105 10.13 2.27 -7.92
CA GLY A 105 10.02 0.82 -7.68
C GLY A 105 8.87 0.47 -6.73
N HIS A 106 9.22 -0.05 -5.54
CA HIS A 106 8.26 -0.49 -4.52
C HIS A 106 8.04 0.53 -3.40
N GLN A 107 8.79 1.63 -3.38
CA GLN A 107 8.71 2.64 -2.33
C GLN A 107 7.99 3.90 -2.81
N SER A 108 7.25 4.53 -1.89
CA SER A 108 6.49 5.74 -2.14
C SER A 108 6.94 6.86 -1.20
N TYR A 109 7.16 8.03 -1.78
CA TYR A 109 7.66 9.22 -1.12
C TYR A 109 6.61 10.32 -1.21
N PRO A 110 6.06 10.80 -0.08
CA PRO A 110 5.13 11.92 -0.09
C PRO A 110 5.88 13.22 -0.32
N ILE A 111 5.47 13.96 -1.34
CA ILE A 111 6.04 15.26 -1.71
C ILE A 111 4.95 16.31 -1.59
N LEU A 112 5.24 17.37 -0.83
CA LEU A 112 4.38 18.55 -0.74
C LEU A 112 4.74 19.49 -1.89
N MET A 113 3.77 19.83 -2.73
CA MET A 113 3.92 20.80 -3.82
C MET A 113 3.38 22.16 -3.40
N THR A 114 4.12 23.22 -3.72
CA THR A 114 3.71 24.62 -3.52
C THR A 114 3.77 25.41 -4.82
N GLU A 115 3.05 26.54 -4.88
CA GLU A 115 3.12 27.51 -5.98
C GLU A 115 4.51 28.17 -6.09
#